data_AF-T1ITX5-F1
#
_entry.id   AF-T1ITX5-F1
#
_cell.length_a   1.000
_cell.length_b   1.000
_cell.length_c   1.000
_cell.angle_alpha   90.00
_cell.angle_beta   90.00
_cell.angle_gamma   90.00
#
_symmetry.space_group_name_H-M   'P 1'
#
loop_
_entity.id
_entity.type
_entity.pdbx_description
1 polymer ?
#
loop_
_entity_poly.entity_id
_entity_poly.type
_entity_poly.pdbx_seq_one_letter_code
_entity_poly.pdbx_strand_id
1 'polypeptide(L)'
;MFKYRKMSFTSARKSGKIHIESELHCKNGCDYFGNPAWEGYCSKCYREVVQKHKLQQTQAIALQKVRYKLSRTSSEPTSDRQLVFSKFEEKKRQQADKRAKTIKSIFKKTNSVKESSPLHSWRERQLSFESQEMVSDFSKYLATLRKSLASDVHRQVNSLIERILKHTDLTIDETSELVQDFYQTLGEKMQSPLHSQGMSCEQSEQLMDVAEKYLLTRLYKTVFCPMTTDDEEKDLAIQKRIRSLNWVTAQHLETGINEINPLVNEELEKAITDVIEMDSKRVPQDKLDCIVRCSKHIFNALQISHGAPASADEFLPALIHVVLKANPPLLQSNIKYITRFCNPTRLMSGEGGYYFTNLCCAVAFIENLNADSLSLSHEEFDRYMSGEIVPDPSRYTCDGLRLMQQNLIALAELRQRQKSLTNDTLRLQCEIDAFKVQNYLNIFVFLHFIYKLQENIHEQVHAVLARSPWKLKPRKTPTSIDTENPDSLPPPLKPQIMSESNSNLPLDPLSPQREEITVNLPSPLQPEVVSLSSNH
;
A
#
# COMPACT_ATOMS: atom_id res chain seq x y z
N MET A 1 60.66 33.54 -12.18
CA MET A 1 61.57 32.54 -11.53
C MET A 1 60.91 32.17 -10.19
N PHE A 2 61.05 30.99 -9.59
CA PHE A 2 62.13 29.99 -9.65
C PHE A 2 61.65 28.56 -10.00
N LYS A 3 62.63 27.66 -10.25
CA LYS A 3 62.44 26.21 -10.35
C LYS A 3 62.67 25.55 -8.99
N TYR A 4 62.04 24.41 -8.70
CA TYR A 4 62.69 23.31 -7.97
C TYR A 4 62.13 21.95 -8.43
N ARG A 5 62.93 20.87 -8.28
CA ARG A 5 62.65 19.53 -8.83
C ARG A 5 63.41 18.46 -8.03
N LYS A 6 62.72 17.37 -7.63
CA LYS A 6 63.26 16.12 -7.00
C LYS A 6 63.84 16.32 -5.57
N MET A 7 63.91 15.31 -4.67
CA MET A 7 63.45 13.90 -4.68
C MET A 7 63.37 13.30 -3.25
N SER A 8 62.45 12.33 -3.01
CA SER A 8 62.49 11.27 -1.94
C SER A 8 62.57 11.72 -0.45
N PHE A 9 62.17 10.98 0.60
CA PHE A 9 61.49 9.67 0.83
C PHE A 9 60.90 9.69 2.29
N THR A 10 60.20 8.70 2.87
CA THR A 10 59.82 7.33 2.44
C THR A 10 58.33 7.26 2.03
N SER A 11 57.32 6.57 2.62
CA SER A 11 57.19 5.66 3.79
C SER A 11 56.08 4.60 3.57
N ALA A 12 55.77 3.79 4.60
CA ALA A 12 55.00 2.55 4.56
C ALA A 12 53.46 2.66 4.45
N ARG A 13 52.84 1.71 3.73
CA ARG A 13 51.65 0.95 4.20
C ARG A 13 51.55 -0.43 3.52
N LYS A 14 50.76 -1.34 4.11
CA LYS A 14 50.84 -2.79 3.92
C LYS A 14 50.24 -3.28 2.59
N SER A 15 50.78 -4.38 2.07
CA SER A 15 50.28 -5.10 0.89
C SER A 15 49.00 -5.89 1.19
N GLY A 16 47.91 -5.57 0.51
CA GLY A 16 46.77 -6.47 0.33
C GLY A 16 46.75 -6.99 -1.11
N LYS A 17 46.86 -8.31 -1.31
CA LYS A 17 46.67 -8.91 -2.64
C LYS A 17 45.17 -8.94 -2.97
N ILE A 18 44.70 -8.07 -3.84
CA ILE A 18 43.38 -8.24 -4.47
C ILE A 18 43.56 -9.21 -5.64
N HIS A 19 43.02 -10.41 -5.49
CA HIS A 19 42.98 -11.43 -6.54
C HIS A 19 41.86 -11.07 -7.52
N ILE A 20 42.21 -10.34 -8.58
CA ILE A 20 41.30 -9.99 -9.67
C ILE A 20 41.47 -11.03 -10.78
N GLU A 21 40.85 -12.19 -10.60
CA GLU A 21 40.68 -13.17 -11.67
C GLU A 21 39.24 -13.17 -12.17
N SER A 22 39.11 -12.93 -13.48
CA SER A 22 38.00 -13.30 -14.37
C SER A 22 36.58 -13.40 -13.79
N GLU A 23 35.77 -12.33 -13.95
CA GLU A 23 34.40 -12.37 -14.51
C GLU A 23 33.76 -10.97 -14.60
N LEU A 24 34.26 -10.13 -15.53
CA LEU A 24 33.63 -8.83 -15.87
C LEU A 24 33.29 -8.67 -17.36
N HIS A 25 33.52 -9.69 -18.19
CA HIS A 25 33.09 -9.66 -19.59
C HIS A 25 31.57 -9.68 -19.73
N CYS A 26 31.04 -9.17 -20.84
CA CYS A 26 29.62 -9.17 -21.10
C CYS A 26 29.07 -10.61 -21.13
N LYS A 27 27.96 -10.83 -20.42
CA LYS A 27 27.16 -12.08 -20.42
C LYS A 27 26.76 -12.61 -21.81
N ASN A 28 26.87 -11.79 -22.85
CA ASN A 28 26.64 -12.16 -24.27
C ASN A 28 27.96 -12.51 -25.02
N GLY A 29 29.06 -12.77 -24.31
CA GLY A 29 30.31 -13.30 -24.89
C GLY A 29 31.05 -12.36 -25.86
N CYS A 30 30.91 -11.05 -25.70
CA CYS A 30 31.61 -10.05 -26.53
C CYS A 30 32.69 -9.29 -25.74
N ASP A 31 33.64 -8.68 -26.45
CA ASP A 31 34.88 -8.07 -25.93
C ASP A 31 34.68 -6.78 -25.09
N TYR A 32 33.45 -6.54 -24.61
CA TYR A 32 33.08 -5.40 -23.79
C TYR A 32 32.70 -5.85 -22.39
N PHE A 33 33.05 -5.05 -21.38
CA PHE A 33 32.73 -5.37 -20.00
C PHE A 33 31.23 -5.19 -19.69
N GLY A 34 30.68 -6.09 -18.88
CA GLY A 34 29.37 -5.98 -18.26
C GLY A 34 29.43 -5.27 -16.92
N ASN A 35 28.28 -4.91 -16.35
CA ASN A 35 28.19 -4.43 -14.97
C ASN A 35 26.87 -4.86 -14.30
N PRO A 36 26.79 -4.84 -12.95
CA PRO A 36 25.59 -5.29 -12.23
C PRO A 36 24.33 -4.47 -12.53
N ALA A 37 24.46 -3.16 -12.79
CA ALA A 37 23.34 -2.27 -13.11
C ALA A 37 22.68 -2.58 -14.48
N TRP A 38 23.35 -3.37 -15.33
CA TRP A 38 22.83 -3.91 -16.59
C TRP A 38 22.85 -5.46 -16.60
N GLU A 39 22.68 -6.10 -15.44
CA GLU A 39 22.56 -7.57 -15.29
C GLU A 39 23.75 -8.39 -15.86
N GLY A 40 24.94 -7.80 -15.91
CA GLY A 40 26.14 -8.39 -16.52
C GLY A 40 26.25 -8.20 -18.04
N TYR A 41 25.34 -7.47 -18.67
CA TYR A 41 25.47 -7.07 -20.07
C TYR A 41 26.29 -5.78 -20.23
N CYS A 42 26.98 -5.63 -21.36
CA CYS A 42 27.54 -4.34 -21.77
C CYS A 42 26.42 -3.41 -22.30
N SER A 43 26.73 -2.11 -22.40
CA SER A 43 25.78 -1.07 -22.80
C SER A 43 25.09 -1.31 -24.15
N LYS A 44 25.73 -2.05 -25.07
CA LYS A 44 25.17 -2.43 -26.38
C LYS A 44 24.20 -3.62 -26.24
N CYS A 45 24.67 -4.75 -25.70
CA CYS A 45 23.85 -5.95 -25.56
C CYS A 45 22.62 -5.71 -24.66
N TYR A 46 22.75 -4.90 -23.61
CA TYR A 46 21.62 -4.52 -22.76
C TYR A 46 20.51 -3.80 -23.54
N ARG A 47 20.85 -2.89 -24.47
CA ARG A 47 19.87 -2.20 -25.33
C ARG A 47 19.14 -3.20 -26.26
N GLU A 48 19.88 -4.16 -26.82
CA GLU A 48 19.31 -5.18 -27.71
C GLU A 48 18.38 -6.15 -26.95
N VAL A 49 18.73 -6.56 -25.73
CA VAL A 49 17.88 -7.35 -24.83
C VAL A 49 16.61 -6.58 -24.45
N VAL A 50 16.73 -5.32 -24.02
CA VAL A 50 15.58 -4.47 -23.68
C VAL A 50 14.67 -4.20 -24.90
N GLN A 51 15.21 -4.09 -26.10
CA GLN A 51 14.41 -3.98 -27.33
C GLN A 51 13.68 -5.30 -27.66
N LYS A 52 14.36 -6.46 -27.58
CA LYS A 52 13.73 -7.77 -27.77
C LYS A 52 12.60 -8.02 -26.77
N HIS A 53 12.81 -7.71 -25.49
CA HIS A 53 11.78 -7.85 -24.46
C HIS A 53 10.57 -6.94 -24.73
N LYS A 54 10.79 -5.70 -25.16
CA LYS A 54 9.70 -4.79 -25.57
C LYS A 54 8.93 -5.30 -26.80
N LEU A 55 9.60 -5.90 -27.78
CA LEU A 55 8.94 -6.55 -28.93
C LEU A 55 8.07 -7.73 -28.46
N GLN A 56 8.64 -8.65 -27.68
CA GLN A 56 7.93 -9.82 -27.16
C GLN A 56 6.72 -9.42 -26.31
N GLN A 57 6.86 -8.42 -25.43
CA GLN A 57 5.76 -7.90 -24.61
C GLN A 57 4.66 -7.26 -25.47
N THR A 58 5.03 -6.52 -26.53
CA THR A 58 4.08 -5.98 -27.51
C THR A 58 3.34 -7.09 -28.28
N GLN A 59 4.06 -8.15 -28.66
CA GLN A 59 3.52 -9.29 -29.40
C GLN A 59 2.61 -10.16 -28.52
N ALA A 60 2.94 -10.34 -27.23
CA ALA A 60 2.08 -10.98 -26.24
C ALA A 60 0.77 -10.20 -26.03
N ILE A 61 0.84 -8.87 -25.92
CA ILE A 61 -0.36 -8.00 -25.83
C ILE A 61 -1.21 -8.09 -27.12
N ALA A 62 -0.59 -8.22 -28.30
CA ALA A 62 -1.30 -8.43 -29.55
C ALA A 62 -2.02 -9.79 -29.57
N LEU A 63 -1.34 -10.88 -29.18
CA LEU A 63 -1.93 -12.22 -29.06
C LEU A 63 -3.06 -12.28 -28.02
N GLN A 64 -2.93 -11.57 -26.89
CA GLN A 64 -3.97 -11.45 -25.88
C GLN A 64 -5.20 -10.71 -26.41
N LYS A 65 -5.02 -9.67 -27.24
CA LYS A 65 -6.12 -8.98 -27.95
C LYS A 65 -6.79 -9.86 -29.02
N VAL A 66 -6.04 -10.71 -29.72
CA VAL A 66 -6.61 -11.70 -30.66
C VAL A 66 -7.43 -12.74 -29.90
N ARG A 67 -6.90 -13.30 -28.80
CA ARG A 67 -7.62 -14.26 -27.94
C ARG A 67 -8.91 -13.66 -27.37
N TYR A 68 -8.87 -12.42 -26.88
CA TYR A 68 -10.04 -11.69 -26.39
C TYR A 68 -11.10 -11.41 -27.49
N LYS A 69 -10.68 -11.20 -28.74
CA LYS A 69 -11.62 -11.12 -29.88
C LYS A 69 -12.25 -12.47 -30.20
N LEU A 70 -11.48 -13.55 -30.17
CA LEU A 70 -11.97 -14.90 -30.49
C LEU A 70 -12.97 -15.42 -29.43
N SER A 71 -12.82 -15.02 -28.16
CA SER A 71 -13.77 -15.28 -27.08
C SER A 71 -15.11 -14.51 -27.19
N ARG A 72 -15.30 -13.67 -28.22
CA ARG A 72 -16.45 -12.75 -28.33
C ARG A 72 -17.37 -13.04 -29.53
N THR A 73 -17.19 -14.18 -30.19
CA THR A 73 -18.03 -14.62 -31.34
C THR A 73 -18.98 -15.76 -31.00
N SER A 74 -19.28 -16.00 -29.71
CA SER A 74 -20.08 -17.16 -29.26
C SER A 74 -20.92 -16.92 -28.00
N SER A 75 -21.66 -15.81 -27.93
CA SER A 75 -22.84 -15.67 -27.07
C SER A 75 -23.72 -14.47 -27.47
N GLU A 76 -25.05 -14.68 -27.42
CA GLU A 76 -26.06 -13.63 -27.58
C GLU A 76 -26.53 -13.08 -26.21
N PRO A 77 -27.28 -11.95 -26.16
CA PRO A 77 -27.22 -11.04 -25.01
C PRO A 77 -28.26 -11.30 -23.91
N THR A 78 -27.84 -11.10 -22.65
CA THR A 78 -28.71 -10.79 -21.51
C THR A 78 -28.17 -9.59 -20.72
N SER A 79 -29.02 -8.96 -19.91
CA SER A 79 -28.85 -7.55 -19.51
C SER A 79 -28.01 -7.32 -18.25
N ASP A 80 -26.98 -6.48 -18.41
CA ASP A 80 -26.44 -5.47 -17.48
C ASP A 80 -26.27 -5.81 -15.98
N ARG A 81 -24.99 -6.00 -15.60
CA ARG A 81 -24.34 -5.24 -14.50
C ARG A 81 -22.82 -5.52 -14.50
N GLN A 82 -22.02 -4.68 -15.16
CA GLN A 82 -20.55 -4.80 -15.11
C GLN A 82 -19.86 -3.47 -14.73
N LEU A 83 -18.85 -3.56 -13.86
CA LEU A 83 -18.43 -2.47 -12.97
C LEU A 83 -17.53 -1.39 -13.62
N VAL A 84 -17.54 -0.21 -12.99
CA VAL A 84 -17.07 1.07 -13.57
C VAL A 84 -15.54 1.25 -13.42
N PHE A 85 -14.74 0.40 -14.07
CA PHE A 85 -13.27 0.57 -14.12
C PHE A 85 -12.74 1.21 -15.42
N SER A 86 -13.33 0.91 -16.58
CA SER A 86 -12.83 1.38 -17.89
C SER A 86 -12.78 2.90 -18.05
N LYS A 87 -13.62 3.65 -17.31
CA LYS A 87 -13.62 5.12 -17.32
C LYS A 87 -12.36 5.73 -16.69
N PHE A 88 -11.60 4.99 -15.88
CA PHE A 88 -10.39 5.49 -15.23
C PHE A 88 -9.17 5.48 -16.15
N GLU A 89 -8.95 4.39 -16.90
CA GLU A 89 -7.81 4.28 -17.83
C GLU A 89 -7.90 5.29 -18.99
N GLU A 90 -9.10 5.47 -19.56
CA GLU A 90 -9.32 6.45 -20.64
C GLU A 90 -9.01 7.88 -20.15
N LYS A 91 -9.40 8.22 -18.91
CA LYS A 91 -9.12 9.52 -18.29
C LYS A 91 -7.62 9.72 -18.03
N LYS A 92 -6.92 8.67 -17.56
CA LYS A 92 -5.46 8.66 -17.33
C LYS A 92 -4.68 8.81 -18.65
N ARG A 93 -5.14 8.16 -19.73
CA ARG A 93 -4.57 8.27 -21.08
C ARG A 93 -4.72 9.67 -21.66
N GLN A 94 -5.92 10.27 -21.58
CA GLN A 94 -6.16 11.65 -22.03
C GLN A 94 -5.32 12.69 -21.25
N GLN A 95 -5.01 12.43 -19.97
CA GLN A 95 -4.14 13.30 -19.18
C GLN A 95 -2.67 13.20 -19.61
N ALA A 96 -2.20 12.01 -20.01
CA ALA A 96 -0.87 11.82 -20.58
C ALA A 96 -0.71 12.51 -21.94
N ASP A 97 -1.67 12.35 -22.86
CA ASP A 97 -1.64 13.00 -24.19
C ASP A 97 -1.69 14.54 -24.09
N LYS A 98 -2.37 15.09 -23.08
CA LYS A 98 -2.34 16.54 -22.79
C LYS A 98 -0.94 16.98 -22.34
N ARG A 99 -0.32 16.30 -21.37
CA ARG A 99 1.06 16.59 -20.91
C ARG A 99 2.09 16.49 -22.05
N ALA A 100 1.96 15.48 -22.92
CA ALA A 100 2.84 15.29 -24.08
C ALA A 100 2.73 16.41 -25.14
N LYS A 101 1.57 17.09 -25.24
CA LYS A 101 1.39 18.24 -26.13
C LYS A 101 1.99 19.52 -25.52
N THR A 102 1.84 19.75 -24.22
CA THR A 102 2.43 20.92 -23.53
C THR A 102 3.97 20.92 -23.62
N ILE A 103 4.62 19.78 -23.42
CA ILE A 103 6.10 19.70 -23.49
C ILE A 103 6.61 20.01 -24.92
N LYS A 104 5.82 19.71 -25.96
CA LYS A 104 6.20 19.97 -27.36
C LYS A 104 6.04 21.42 -27.83
N SER A 105 5.32 22.29 -27.11
CA SER A 105 5.30 23.74 -27.44
C SER A 105 6.50 24.48 -26.86
N ILE A 106 7.02 24.05 -25.70
CA ILE A 106 8.16 24.67 -25.01
C ILE A 106 9.44 24.60 -25.86
N PHE A 107 9.66 23.48 -26.56
CA PHE A 107 10.89 23.23 -27.34
C PHE A 107 10.92 23.83 -28.76
N LYS A 108 9.91 24.61 -29.19
CA LYS A 108 9.80 25.05 -30.60
C LYS A 108 9.82 26.57 -30.81
N LYS A 109 10.57 27.32 -29.99
CA LYS A 109 10.68 28.79 -30.14
C LYS A 109 12.10 29.37 -29.93
N THR A 110 13.07 28.83 -30.66
CA THR A 110 14.43 29.38 -30.81
C THR A 110 14.65 29.95 -32.22
N ASN A 111 13.97 31.05 -32.55
CA ASN A 111 14.30 31.81 -33.76
C ASN A 111 15.57 32.65 -33.54
N SER A 112 16.41 32.73 -34.58
CA SER A 112 17.72 33.39 -34.53
C SER A 112 17.61 34.91 -34.29
N VAL A 113 18.47 35.42 -33.41
CA VAL A 113 18.90 36.82 -33.35
C VAL A 113 20.44 36.79 -33.32
N LYS A 114 21.08 37.74 -34.02
CA LYS A 114 22.54 37.79 -34.21
C LYS A 114 23.28 38.24 -32.96
N GLU A 115 24.55 37.89 -32.88
CA GLU A 115 25.47 38.35 -31.84
C GLU A 115 25.78 39.85 -31.98
N SER A 116 25.63 40.60 -30.88
CA SER A 116 26.29 41.88 -30.66
C SER A 116 26.35 42.18 -29.16
N SER A 117 27.57 42.25 -28.62
CA SER A 117 28.04 42.68 -27.30
C SER A 117 27.04 42.82 -26.11
N PRO A 118 27.28 42.16 -24.96
CA PRO A 118 26.46 42.35 -23.76
C PRO A 118 26.76 43.69 -23.07
N LEU A 119 25.75 44.56 -22.98
CA LEU A 119 25.72 45.67 -22.00
C LEU A 119 24.65 45.34 -20.93
N HIS A 120 24.88 45.78 -19.70
CA HIS A 120 24.03 45.47 -18.55
C HIS A 120 22.56 45.90 -18.79
N SER A 121 21.67 44.92 -18.90
CA SER A 121 20.23 45.11 -18.74
C SER A 121 19.78 44.24 -17.57
N TRP A 122 19.45 44.90 -16.46
CA TRP A 122 18.81 44.25 -15.32
C TRP A 122 17.41 43.81 -15.77
N ARG A 123 17.21 42.50 -15.98
CA ARG A 123 15.86 41.96 -16.15
C ARG A 123 15.11 42.14 -14.83
N GLU A 124 14.22 43.13 -14.79
CA GLU A 124 13.26 43.28 -13.70
C GLU A 124 12.56 41.94 -13.49
N ARG A 125 12.70 41.37 -12.28
CA ARG A 125 12.07 40.10 -11.93
C ARG A 125 10.56 40.33 -11.87
N GLN A 126 9.85 39.95 -12.93
CA GLN A 126 8.40 40.08 -13.01
C GLN A 126 7.75 39.48 -11.76
N LEU A 127 6.91 40.29 -11.10
CA LEU A 127 6.16 39.92 -9.92
C LEU A 127 5.29 38.69 -10.22
N SER A 128 5.11 37.81 -9.23
CA SER A 128 4.18 36.68 -9.39
C SER A 128 2.75 37.19 -9.59
N PHE A 129 1.87 36.39 -10.22
CA PHE A 129 0.47 36.77 -10.46
C PHE A 129 -0.22 37.27 -9.18
N GLU A 130 -0.11 36.51 -8.10
CA GLU A 130 -0.60 36.83 -6.75
C GLU A 130 0.06 38.09 -6.17
N SER A 131 1.35 38.33 -6.44
CA SER A 131 2.01 39.59 -6.06
C SER A 131 1.49 40.79 -6.86
N GLN A 132 1.02 40.61 -8.10
CA GLN A 132 0.39 41.67 -8.90
C GLN A 132 -1.04 41.95 -8.41
N GLU A 133 -1.77 40.90 -8.02
CA GLU A 133 -3.09 40.98 -7.38
C GLU A 133 -3.02 41.76 -6.05
N MET A 134 -2.07 41.43 -5.16
CA MET A 134 -1.85 42.18 -3.93
C MET A 134 -1.38 43.64 -4.16
N VAL A 135 -0.61 43.92 -5.22
CA VAL A 135 -0.31 45.32 -5.62
C VAL A 135 -1.59 46.06 -6.00
N SER A 136 -2.45 45.44 -6.83
CA SER A 136 -3.76 45.96 -7.20
C SER A 136 -4.59 46.30 -5.97
N ASP A 137 -4.69 45.37 -5.02
CA ASP A 137 -5.64 45.46 -3.92
C ASP A 137 -5.16 46.39 -2.81
N PHE A 138 -3.84 46.44 -2.57
CA PHE A 138 -3.21 47.49 -1.78
C PHE A 138 -3.49 48.88 -2.36
N SER A 139 -3.33 49.06 -3.69
CA SER A 139 -3.65 50.33 -4.35
C SER A 139 -5.14 50.70 -4.30
N LYS A 140 -6.06 49.73 -4.41
CA LYS A 140 -7.50 49.95 -4.23
C LYS A 140 -7.82 50.40 -2.81
N TYR A 141 -7.29 49.72 -1.79
CA TYR A 141 -7.56 50.05 -0.38
C TYR A 141 -7.02 51.44 -0.02
N LEU A 142 -5.77 51.74 -0.39
CA LEU A 142 -5.17 53.06 -0.17
C LEU A 142 -5.94 54.20 -0.87
N ALA A 143 -6.62 53.94 -1.98
CA ALA A 143 -7.46 54.93 -2.66
C ALA A 143 -8.74 55.31 -1.88
N THR A 144 -9.13 54.54 -0.85
CA THR A 144 -10.24 54.88 0.05
C THR A 144 -9.83 55.87 1.15
N LEU A 145 -8.53 56.02 1.41
CA LEU A 145 -7.97 56.80 2.51
C LEU A 145 -7.65 58.25 2.10
N ARG A 146 -7.34 59.12 3.09
CA ARG A 146 -6.77 60.46 2.82
C ARG A 146 -5.50 60.34 1.99
N LYS A 147 -5.41 61.13 0.92
CA LYS A 147 -4.29 61.11 -0.04
C LYS A 147 -2.90 61.30 0.58
N SER A 148 -2.78 62.08 1.66
CA SER A 148 -1.52 62.23 2.42
C SER A 148 -1.12 60.90 3.05
N LEU A 149 -1.97 60.36 3.94
CA LEU A 149 -1.77 59.08 4.60
C LEU A 149 -1.51 57.94 3.60
N ALA A 150 -2.31 57.86 2.53
CA ALA A 150 -2.15 56.86 1.48
C ALA A 150 -0.76 56.92 0.83
N SER A 151 -0.29 58.12 0.48
CA SER A 151 1.05 58.34 -0.08
C SER A 151 2.17 58.03 0.93
N ASP A 152 1.98 58.40 2.19
CA ASP A 152 2.97 58.20 3.25
C ASP A 152 3.10 56.73 3.66
N VAL A 153 2.00 55.97 3.74
CA VAL A 153 2.06 54.51 3.94
C VAL A 153 2.67 53.83 2.73
N HIS A 154 2.23 54.16 1.50
CA HIS A 154 2.80 53.58 0.27
C HIS A 154 4.31 53.82 0.16
N ARG A 155 4.79 55.02 0.51
CA ARG A 155 6.21 55.37 0.52
C ARG A 155 6.98 54.59 1.59
N GLN A 156 6.44 54.45 2.80
CA GLN A 156 7.10 53.72 3.88
C GLN A 156 7.23 52.22 3.57
N VAL A 157 6.14 51.56 3.15
CA VAL A 157 6.17 50.11 2.88
C VAL A 157 7.09 49.78 1.70
N ASN A 158 7.04 50.53 0.60
CA ASN A 158 7.93 50.29 -0.53
C ASN A 158 9.40 50.63 -0.21
N SER A 159 9.67 51.66 0.60
CA SER A 159 11.03 51.96 1.08
C SER A 159 11.61 50.81 1.92
N LEU A 160 10.81 50.20 2.79
CA LEU A 160 11.22 49.02 3.56
C LEU A 160 11.47 47.80 2.66
N ILE A 161 10.56 47.51 1.72
CA ILE A 161 10.72 46.44 0.73
C ILE A 161 12.00 46.65 -0.08
N GLU A 162 12.28 47.88 -0.54
CA GLU A 162 13.52 48.19 -1.25
C GLU A 162 14.76 48.06 -0.36
N ARG A 163 14.72 48.46 0.91
CA ARG A 163 15.84 48.28 1.86
C ARG A 163 16.18 46.79 2.00
N ILE A 164 15.19 45.95 2.32
CA ILE A 164 15.38 44.50 2.53
C ILE A 164 15.80 43.80 1.22
N LEU A 165 15.24 44.17 0.07
CA LEU A 165 15.61 43.56 -1.22
C LEU A 165 16.94 44.06 -1.82
N LYS A 166 17.50 45.16 -1.32
CA LYS A 166 18.83 45.68 -1.73
C LYS A 166 19.97 45.18 -0.83
N HIS A 167 19.71 45.03 0.47
CA HIS A 167 20.69 44.53 1.44
C HIS A 167 20.53 43.02 1.62
N THR A 168 21.11 42.24 0.71
CA THR A 168 21.13 40.76 0.73
C THR A 168 21.87 40.14 1.90
N ASP A 169 22.62 40.96 2.64
CA ASP A 169 23.66 40.54 3.58
C ASP A 169 23.16 40.61 5.04
N LEU A 170 21.92 41.06 5.24
CA LEU A 170 21.23 41.09 6.54
C LEU A 170 20.92 39.67 7.02
N THR A 171 21.08 39.44 8.32
CA THR A 171 20.56 38.25 8.99
C THR A 171 19.03 38.27 9.00
N ILE A 172 18.42 37.10 9.26
CA ILE A 172 16.96 37.01 9.35
C ILE A 172 16.40 37.78 10.56
N ASP A 173 17.19 37.87 11.64
CA ASP A 173 16.76 38.48 12.89
C ASP A 173 16.90 40.02 12.81
N GLU A 174 17.96 40.56 12.21
CA GLU A 174 18.00 41.98 11.79
C GLU A 174 16.82 42.29 10.86
N THR A 175 16.56 41.45 9.85
CA THR A 175 15.42 41.63 8.93
C THR A 175 14.08 41.59 9.65
N SER A 176 13.96 40.81 10.74
CA SER A 176 12.82 40.78 11.64
C SER A 176 12.67 42.11 12.37
N GLU A 177 13.74 42.62 13.01
CA GLU A 177 13.78 43.93 13.67
C GLU A 177 13.34 45.05 12.71
N LEU A 178 13.85 45.08 11.47
CA LEU A 178 13.47 46.09 10.48
C LEU A 178 11.96 46.10 10.11
N VAL A 179 11.26 44.97 10.30
CA VAL A 179 9.81 44.84 10.09
C VAL A 179 9.04 45.21 11.36
N GLN A 180 9.54 44.83 12.54
CA GLN A 180 8.94 45.18 13.84
C GLN A 180 9.05 46.69 14.13
N ASP A 181 10.20 47.31 13.85
CA ASP A 181 10.39 48.77 13.84
C ASP A 181 9.34 49.48 12.98
N PHE A 182 9.05 48.92 11.81
CA PHE A 182 8.06 49.45 10.88
C PHE A 182 6.63 49.33 11.44
N TYR A 183 6.29 48.21 12.07
CA TYR A 183 5.00 48.03 12.74
C TYR A 183 4.79 49.05 13.86
N GLN A 184 5.79 49.25 14.74
CA GLN A 184 5.72 50.28 15.78
C GLN A 184 5.62 51.68 15.17
N THR A 185 6.50 52.01 14.21
CA THR A 185 6.52 53.30 13.51
C THR A 185 5.19 53.61 12.80
N LEU A 186 4.49 52.60 12.27
CA LEU A 186 3.20 52.77 11.63
C LEU A 186 2.09 52.96 12.66
N GLY A 187 2.05 52.13 13.71
CA GLY A 187 1.06 52.21 14.80
C GLY A 187 1.08 53.55 15.54
N GLU A 188 2.26 54.02 15.94
CA GLU A 188 2.44 55.33 16.59
C GLU A 188 1.92 56.49 15.70
N LYS A 189 2.11 56.39 14.38
CA LYS A 189 1.63 57.39 13.43
C LYS A 189 0.11 57.41 13.28
N MET A 190 -0.57 56.27 13.36
CA MET A 190 -2.04 56.22 13.35
C MET A 190 -2.63 56.79 14.65
N GLN A 191 -1.98 56.52 15.79
CA GLN A 191 -2.40 57.05 17.10
C GLN A 191 -2.16 58.57 17.22
N SER A 192 -1.16 59.10 16.51
CA SER A 192 -0.82 60.53 16.50
C SER A 192 -2.02 61.44 16.21
N PRO A 193 -2.27 62.52 17.00
CA PRO A 193 -3.43 63.41 16.87
C PRO A 193 -3.65 64.01 15.46
N LEU A 194 -2.60 64.12 14.65
CA LEU A 194 -2.67 64.64 13.28
C LEU A 194 -3.31 63.65 12.28
N HIS A 195 -3.34 62.36 12.60
CA HIS A 195 -3.90 61.30 11.75
C HIS A 195 -5.18 60.70 12.35
N SER A 196 -5.24 60.53 13.67
CA SER A 196 -6.43 60.02 14.36
C SER A 196 -7.65 60.94 14.28
N GLN A 197 -7.50 62.21 13.87
CA GLN A 197 -8.62 63.07 13.45
C GLN A 197 -9.29 62.56 12.16
N GLY A 198 -10.13 61.54 12.30
CA GLY A 198 -10.99 60.98 11.24
C GLY A 198 -10.76 59.51 10.91
N MET A 199 -10.12 58.72 11.77
CA MET A 199 -10.01 57.26 11.64
C MET A 199 -10.54 56.55 12.88
N SER A 200 -11.24 55.42 12.70
CA SER A 200 -11.58 54.51 13.81
C SER A 200 -10.42 53.56 14.15
N CYS A 201 -10.48 52.90 15.30
CA CYS A 201 -9.51 51.86 15.68
C CYS A 201 -9.51 50.72 14.64
N GLU A 202 -10.70 50.29 14.21
CA GLU A 202 -10.90 49.26 13.19
C GLU A 202 -10.24 49.64 11.85
N GLN A 203 -10.30 50.92 11.45
CA GLN A 203 -9.66 51.40 10.23
C GLN A 203 -8.13 51.45 10.35
N SER A 204 -7.60 51.70 11.56
CA SER A 204 -6.17 51.60 11.84
C SER A 204 -5.69 50.15 11.78
N GLU A 205 -6.45 49.22 12.35
CA GLU A 205 -6.18 47.78 12.32
C GLU A 205 -6.25 47.23 10.90
N GLN A 206 -7.30 47.55 10.12
CA GLN A 206 -7.40 47.14 8.72
C GLN A 206 -6.27 47.70 7.85
N LEU A 207 -5.82 48.94 8.09
CA LEU A 207 -4.67 49.52 7.38
C LEU A 207 -3.35 48.85 7.78
N MET A 208 -3.19 48.44 9.04
CA MET A 208 -2.07 47.64 9.50
C MET A 208 -2.03 46.27 8.81
N ASP A 209 -3.17 45.58 8.77
CA ASP A 209 -3.32 44.27 8.13
C ASP A 209 -3.05 44.33 6.62
N VAL A 210 -3.61 45.33 5.93
CA VAL A 210 -3.38 45.55 4.50
C VAL A 210 -1.91 45.93 4.21
N ALA A 211 -1.24 46.61 5.13
CA ALA A 211 0.20 46.89 5.03
C ALA A 211 1.07 45.65 5.27
N GLU A 212 0.79 44.84 6.29
CA GLU A 212 1.43 43.53 6.54
C GLU A 212 1.28 42.61 5.33
N LYS A 213 0.04 42.45 4.84
CA LYS A 213 -0.33 41.61 3.68
C LYS A 213 0.47 41.99 2.43
N TYR A 214 0.57 43.29 2.12
CA TYR A 214 1.35 43.78 0.98
C TYR A 214 2.86 43.61 1.18
N LEU A 215 3.40 43.99 2.35
CA LEU A 215 4.80 43.88 2.72
C LEU A 215 5.30 42.43 2.61
N LEU A 216 4.65 41.52 3.33
CA LEU A 216 5.13 40.15 3.48
C LEU A 216 4.83 39.29 2.25
N THR A 217 3.74 39.51 1.51
CA THR A 217 3.56 38.82 0.22
C THR A 217 4.63 39.19 -0.81
N ARG A 218 5.23 40.39 -0.70
CA ARG A 218 6.37 40.80 -1.53
C ARG A 218 7.73 40.30 -1.01
N LEU A 219 7.89 40.12 0.29
CA LEU A 219 9.15 39.65 0.90
C LEU A 219 9.24 38.14 1.07
N TYR A 220 8.13 37.40 1.09
CA TYR A 220 8.03 35.97 1.47
C TYR A 220 9.17 35.07 0.95
N LYS A 221 9.54 35.21 -0.33
CA LYS A 221 10.61 34.42 -0.99
C LYS A 221 12.04 34.71 -0.50
N THR A 222 12.20 35.69 0.38
CA THR A 222 13.47 36.12 1.00
C THR A 222 13.49 35.81 2.50
N VAL A 223 12.32 35.87 3.17
CA VAL A 223 12.22 35.78 4.63
C VAL A 223 11.62 34.46 5.16
N PHE A 224 10.99 33.65 4.32
CA PHE A 224 10.48 32.33 4.70
C PHE A 224 11.50 31.24 4.33
N CYS A 225 11.87 30.40 5.31
CA CYS A 225 12.88 29.35 5.19
C CYS A 225 14.19 29.81 4.48
N PRO A 226 14.88 30.85 4.99
CA PRO A 226 16.08 31.38 4.35
C PRO A 226 17.28 30.43 4.54
N MET A 227 18.05 30.22 3.46
CA MET A 227 19.21 29.30 3.41
C MET A 227 20.39 29.69 4.33
N THR A 228 20.24 30.75 5.14
CA THR A 228 21.21 31.23 6.14
C THR A 228 20.87 30.76 7.56
N THR A 229 19.83 29.93 7.74
CA THR A 229 19.28 29.53 9.05
C THR A 229 19.15 28.02 9.20
N ASP A 230 18.96 27.55 10.44
CA ASP A 230 18.65 26.15 10.76
C ASP A 230 17.15 25.80 10.60
N ASP A 231 16.41 26.60 9.84
CA ASP A 231 14.96 26.45 9.61
C ASP A 231 14.66 25.12 8.88
N GLU A 232 15.32 24.82 7.74
CA GLU A 232 15.14 23.56 7.00
C GLU A 232 15.63 22.33 7.80
N GLU A 233 16.73 22.45 8.55
CA GLU A 233 17.25 21.34 9.36
C GLU A 233 16.26 20.95 10.48
N LYS A 234 15.65 21.95 11.13
CA LYS A 234 14.61 21.74 12.14
C LYS A 234 13.31 21.21 11.54
N ASP A 235 12.90 21.66 10.36
CA ASP A 235 11.76 21.08 9.62
C ASP A 235 11.99 19.59 9.31
N LEU A 236 13.19 19.23 8.84
CA LEU A 236 13.55 17.84 8.58
C LEU A 236 13.68 17.02 9.87
N ALA A 237 14.02 17.62 11.02
CA ALA A 237 14.03 16.96 12.31
C ALA A 237 12.61 16.68 12.82
N ILE A 238 11.74 17.68 12.91
CA ILE A 238 10.37 17.52 13.43
C ILE A 238 9.54 16.59 12.53
N GLN A 239 9.69 16.67 11.20
CA GLN A 239 8.96 15.80 10.28
C GLN A 239 9.39 14.32 10.42
N LYS A 240 10.67 14.04 10.69
CA LYS A 240 11.15 12.68 11.02
C LYS A 240 10.63 12.22 12.38
N ARG A 241 10.62 13.10 13.38
CA ARG A 241 10.12 12.85 14.74
C ARG A 241 8.64 12.50 14.73
N ILE A 242 7.78 13.33 14.13
CA ILE A 242 6.34 13.03 13.96
C ILE A 242 6.15 11.69 13.23
N ARG A 243 6.90 11.44 12.15
CA ARG A 243 6.82 10.18 11.40
C ARG A 243 7.18 8.95 12.24
N SER A 244 8.14 9.06 13.17
CA SER A 244 8.48 7.98 14.11
C SER A 244 7.41 7.75 15.19
N LEU A 245 6.57 8.76 15.47
CA LEU A 245 5.51 8.74 16.49
C LEU A 245 4.12 8.47 15.89
N ASN A 246 4.02 8.06 14.62
CA ASN A 246 2.73 7.80 13.96
C ASN A 246 1.90 6.66 14.61
N TRP A 247 2.53 5.84 15.46
CA TRP A 247 1.87 4.82 16.29
C TRP A 247 1.10 5.40 17.50
N VAL A 248 1.30 6.66 17.86
CA VAL A 248 0.57 7.30 18.96
C VAL A 248 -0.92 7.45 18.61
N THR A 249 -1.80 7.17 19.56
CA THR A 249 -3.27 7.14 19.43
C THR A 249 -3.93 8.22 20.28
N ALA A 250 -5.24 8.46 20.10
CA ALA A 250 -6.02 9.32 21.01
C ALA A 250 -6.01 8.83 22.47
N GLN A 251 -5.75 7.54 22.70
CA GLN A 251 -5.74 6.91 24.03
C GLN A 251 -4.41 7.11 24.76
N HIS A 252 -3.27 6.99 24.07
CA HIS A 252 -1.93 7.25 24.66
C HIS A 252 -1.73 8.72 25.09
N LEU A 253 -2.58 9.63 24.60
CA LEU A 253 -2.59 11.06 24.93
C LEU A 253 -3.83 11.46 25.75
N GLU A 254 -4.62 10.50 26.24
CA GLU A 254 -5.82 10.70 27.08
C GLU A 254 -6.87 11.70 26.53
N THR A 255 -6.84 11.98 25.22
CA THR A 255 -7.51 13.12 24.56
C THR A 255 -9.04 13.17 24.63
N GLY A 256 -9.69 12.12 25.13
CA GLY A 256 -11.16 12.00 25.16
C GLY A 256 -11.86 11.79 23.81
N ILE A 257 -11.16 12.02 22.68
CA ILE A 257 -11.69 11.98 21.32
C ILE A 257 -12.26 10.59 20.97
N ASN A 258 -13.52 10.55 20.55
CA ASN A 258 -14.17 9.33 20.09
C ASN A 258 -14.02 9.15 18.57
N GLU A 259 -12.83 8.71 18.12
CA GLU A 259 -12.50 8.44 16.70
C GLU A 259 -13.47 7.46 15.99
N ILE A 260 -14.29 6.70 16.73
CA ILE A 260 -15.28 5.76 16.19
C ILE A 260 -16.51 6.51 15.60
N ASN A 261 -16.79 7.73 16.07
CA ASN A 261 -17.91 8.54 15.59
C ASN A 261 -17.52 9.23 14.25
N PRO A 262 -18.22 8.98 13.14
CA PRO A 262 -17.87 9.56 11.85
C PRO A 262 -17.93 11.10 11.83
N LEU A 263 -18.79 11.73 12.65
CA LEU A 263 -18.85 13.19 12.77
C LEU A 263 -17.62 13.78 13.47
N VAL A 264 -17.04 13.04 14.43
CA VAL A 264 -15.78 13.43 15.09
C VAL A 264 -14.64 13.32 14.09
N ASN A 265 -14.56 12.22 13.33
CA ASN A 265 -13.55 12.06 12.29
C ASN A 265 -13.67 13.11 11.17
N GLU A 266 -14.88 13.54 10.78
CA GLU A 266 -15.07 14.61 9.80
C GLU A 266 -14.48 15.96 10.27
N GLU A 267 -14.65 16.31 11.55
CA GLU A 267 -14.03 17.50 12.13
C GLU A 267 -12.50 17.35 12.30
N LEU A 268 -12.00 16.15 12.64
CA LEU A 268 -10.55 15.88 12.67
C LEU A 268 -9.92 16.01 11.27
N GLU A 269 -10.57 15.50 10.22
CA GLU A 269 -10.08 15.63 8.84
C GLU A 269 -10.03 17.10 8.38
N LYS A 270 -10.97 17.94 8.84
CA LYS A 270 -10.91 19.41 8.64
C LYS A 270 -9.76 20.05 9.40
N ALA A 271 -9.58 19.71 10.68
CA ALA A 271 -8.46 20.21 11.48
C ALA A 271 -7.09 19.86 10.87
N ILE A 272 -6.92 18.59 10.46
CA ILE A 272 -5.74 18.09 9.73
C ILE A 272 -5.54 18.86 8.43
N THR A 273 -6.61 19.09 7.66
CA THR A 273 -6.54 19.86 6.41
C THR A 273 -6.07 21.28 6.65
N ASP A 274 -6.59 21.97 7.67
CA ASP A 274 -6.28 23.37 7.95
C ASP A 274 -4.85 23.57 8.46
N VAL A 275 -4.34 22.71 9.35
CA VAL A 275 -2.95 22.80 9.80
C VAL A 275 -1.94 22.47 8.68
N ILE A 276 -2.34 21.66 7.69
CA ILE A 276 -1.56 21.46 6.46
C ILE A 276 -1.69 22.67 5.52
N GLU A 277 -2.87 23.29 5.43
CA GLU A 277 -3.12 24.46 4.57
C GLU A 277 -2.30 25.70 5.01
N MET A 278 -1.94 25.79 6.29
CA MET A 278 -1.09 26.84 6.86
C MET A 278 0.14 27.16 5.99
N ASP A 279 0.87 26.14 5.51
CA ASP A 279 2.09 26.35 4.73
C ASP A 279 1.83 27.11 3.42
N SER A 280 0.69 26.85 2.77
CA SER A 280 0.32 27.46 1.49
C SER A 280 0.11 28.98 1.54
N LYS A 281 -0.15 29.54 2.72
CA LYS A 281 -0.39 30.98 2.93
C LYS A 281 0.93 31.75 3.01
N ARG A 282 0.94 33.04 2.63
CA ARG A 282 2.16 33.88 2.71
C ARG A 282 2.17 34.90 3.84
N VAL A 283 1.00 35.34 4.30
CA VAL A 283 0.89 36.33 5.38
C VAL A 283 0.79 35.60 6.73
N PRO A 284 1.52 36.03 7.78
CA PRO A 284 1.36 35.48 9.13
C PRO A 284 -0.09 35.48 9.62
N GLN A 285 -0.88 36.52 9.30
CA GLN A 285 -2.32 36.57 9.55
C GLN A 285 -3.07 35.37 8.90
N ASP A 286 -2.92 35.19 7.59
CA ASP A 286 -3.55 34.07 6.87
C ASP A 286 -3.10 32.69 7.44
N LYS A 287 -1.88 32.60 8.00
CA LYS A 287 -1.37 31.39 8.69
C LYS A 287 -2.00 31.21 10.07
N LEU A 288 -2.09 32.26 10.89
CA LEU A 288 -2.79 32.24 12.17
C LEU A 288 -4.26 31.85 12.00
N ASP A 289 -4.94 32.34 10.96
CA ASP A 289 -6.32 31.95 10.65
C ASP A 289 -6.47 30.46 10.34
N CYS A 290 -5.43 29.79 9.81
CA CYS A 290 -5.43 28.33 9.65
C CYS A 290 -5.32 27.62 11.01
N ILE A 291 -4.47 28.12 11.92
CA ILE A 291 -4.33 27.58 13.28
C ILE A 291 -5.63 27.80 14.09
N VAL A 292 -6.27 28.95 13.93
CA VAL A 292 -7.58 29.28 14.56
C VAL A 292 -8.69 28.34 14.07
N ARG A 293 -8.79 28.10 12.76
CA ARG A 293 -9.81 27.18 12.21
C ARG A 293 -9.56 25.73 12.61
N CYS A 294 -8.30 25.27 12.52
CA CYS A 294 -7.89 23.97 13.03
C CYS A 294 -8.30 23.78 14.50
N SER A 295 -8.03 24.78 15.35
CA SER A 295 -8.40 24.74 16.77
C SER A 295 -9.92 24.67 16.96
N LYS A 296 -10.70 25.44 16.21
CA LYS A 296 -12.16 25.41 16.27
C LYS A 296 -12.74 24.04 15.86
N HIS A 297 -12.17 23.40 14.83
CA HIS A 297 -12.53 22.04 14.45
C HIS A 297 -12.16 21.00 15.55
N ILE A 298 -11.06 21.20 16.28
CA ILE A 298 -10.72 20.38 17.46
C ILE A 298 -11.77 20.57 18.58
N PHE A 299 -12.18 21.80 18.90
CA PHE A 299 -13.23 22.04 19.90
C PHE A 299 -14.57 21.41 19.50
N ASN A 300 -14.94 21.46 18.20
CA ASN A 300 -16.12 20.75 17.70
C ASN A 300 -15.99 19.23 17.88
N ALA A 301 -14.86 18.63 17.51
CA ALA A 301 -14.60 17.19 17.63
C ALA A 301 -14.68 16.71 19.09
N LEU A 302 -14.14 17.49 20.04
CA LEU A 302 -14.25 17.24 21.47
C LEU A 302 -15.70 17.41 21.96
N GLN A 303 -16.39 18.48 21.57
CA GLN A 303 -17.78 18.73 21.97
C GLN A 303 -18.73 17.61 21.50
N ILE A 304 -18.51 17.06 20.29
CA ILE A 304 -19.26 15.91 19.76
C ILE A 304 -18.88 14.60 20.50
N SER A 305 -17.65 14.49 21.01
CA SER A 305 -17.19 13.31 21.77
C SER A 305 -17.72 13.28 23.20
N HIS A 306 -17.77 14.43 23.89
CA HIS A 306 -18.12 14.55 25.31
C HIS A 306 -19.56 15.03 25.58
N GLY A 307 -20.21 15.66 24.60
CA GLY A 307 -21.53 16.29 24.77
C GLY A 307 -21.52 17.62 25.55
N ALA A 308 -20.34 18.12 25.91
CA ALA A 308 -20.12 19.36 26.66
C ALA A 308 -19.05 20.23 25.97
N PRO A 309 -19.01 21.55 26.20
CA PRO A 309 -17.91 22.40 25.73
C PRO A 309 -16.59 21.97 26.36
N ALA A 310 -15.56 21.73 25.54
CA ALA A 310 -14.29 21.24 26.02
C ALA A 310 -13.43 22.32 26.73
N SER A 311 -12.63 21.86 27.68
CA SER A 311 -11.68 22.65 28.46
C SER A 311 -10.36 22.90 27.73
N ALA A 312 -9.51 23.76 28.31
CA ALA A 312 -8.14 23.96 27.82
C ALA A 312 -7.26 22.70 28.03
N ASP A 313 -7.53 21.93 29.08
CA ASP A 313 -6.77 20.74 29.45
C ASP A 313 -7.03 19.58 28.48
N GLU A 314 -8.26 19.47 27.95
CA GLU A 314 -8.62 18.52 26.87
C GLU A 314 -8.11 18.99 25.49
N PHE A 315 -7.96 20.30 25.28
CA PHE A 315 -7.58 20.87 23.98
C PHE A 315 -6.12 20.59 23.59
N LEU A 316 -5.15 20.76 24.49
CA LEU A 316 -3.73 20.60 24.13
C LEU A 316 -3.36 19.17 23.71
N PRO A 317 -3.80 18.09 24.41
CA PRO A 317 -3.58 16.72 23.96
C PRO A 317 -4.25 16.42 22.60
N ALA A 318 -5.45 16.97 22.37
CA ALA A 318 -6.15 16.87 21.09
C ALA A 318 -5.37 17.56 19.95
N LEU A 319 -4.80 18.74 20.19
CA LEU A 319 -3.94 19.45 19.25
C LEU A 319 -2.64 18.66 18.95
N ILE A 320 -2.01 18.08 19.97
CA ILE A 320 -0.84 17.19 19.81
C ILE A 320 -1.19 16.00 18.91
N HIS A 321 -2.35 15.37 19.13
CA HIS A 321 -2.83 14.28 18.26
C HIS A 321 -3.02 14.74 16.81
N VAL A 322 -3.70 15.87 16.57
CA VAL A 322 -3.90 16.40 15.21
C VAL A 322 -2.58 16.72 14.51
N VAL A 323 -1.62 17.34 15.20
CA VAL A 323 -0.28 17.62 14.64
C VAL A 323 0.47 16.32 14.31
N LEU A 324 0.36 15.29 15.16
CA LEU A 324 0.96 13.97 14.91
C LEU A 324 0.36 13.26 13.69
N LYS A 325 -0.97 13.32 13.49
CA LYS A 325 -1.63 12.73 12.32
C LYS A 325 -1.41 13.54 11.04
N ALA A 326 -1.38 14.86 11.12
CA ALA A 326 -1.21 15.75 9.98
C ALA A 326 0.22 15.78 9.43
N ASN A 327 1.24 15.71 10.31
CA ASN A 327 2.65 15.95 9.99
C ASN A 327 2.87 17.18 9.07
N PRO A 328 2.53 18.39 9.54
CA PRO A 328 2.44 19.58 8.68
C PRO A 328 3.76 19.89 7.95
N PRO A 329 3.70 20.29 6.67
CA PRO A 329 4.89 20.69 5.92
C PRO A 329 5.52 21.96 6.51
N LEU A 330 6.86 21.97 6.58
CA LEU A 330 7.68 23.11 7.02
C LEU A 330 7.24 23.73 8.37
N LEU A 331 6.84 22.89 9.33
CA LEU A 331 6.24 23.30 10.60
C LEU A 331 7.10 24.25 11.45
N GLN A 332 8.40 23.99 11.56
CA GLN A 332 9.35 24.84 12.29
C GLN A 332 9.64 26.15 11.53
N SER A 333 9.76 26.12 10.20
CA SER A 333 9.80 27.36 9.38
C SER A 333 8.54 28.19 9.54
N ASN A 334 7.36 27.57 9.56
CA ASN A 334 6.07 28.25 9.71
C ASN A 334 5.94 28.91 11.09
N ILE A 335 6.30 28.20 12.17
CA ILE A 335 6.30 28.75 13.54
C ILE A 335 7.26 29.94 13.62
N LYS A 336 8.54 29.76 13.25
CA LYS A 336 9.55 30.83 13.28
C LYS A 336 9.14 32.04 12.42
N TYR A 337 8.54 31.81 11.26
CA TYR A 337 8.07 32.89 10.38
C TYR A 337 6.96 33.72 11.02
N ILE A 338 6.01 33.09 11.70
CA ILE A 338 4.96 33.81 12.47
C ILE A 338 5.60 34.59 13.62
N THR A 339 6.48 33.96 14.42
CA THR A 339 7.18 34.61 15.54
C THR A 339 8.00 35.84 15.12
N ARG A 340 8.69 35.77 13.97
CA ARG A 340 9.51 36.87 13.45
C ARG A 340 8.66 37.99 12.85
N PHE A 341 7.70 37.67 11.98
CA PHE A 341 7.10 38.64 11.05
C PHE A 341 5.63 39.01 11.30
N CYS A 342 4.91 38.33 12.19
CA CYS A 342 3.56 38.77 12.57
C CYS A 342 3.60 40.09 13.36
N ASN A 343 2.56 40.92 13.21
CA ASN A 343 2.29 42.04 14.13
C ASN A 343 2.19 41.53 15.59
N PRO A 344 3.02 42.01 16.54
CA PRO A 344 3.02 41.56 17.93
C PRO A 344 1.69 41.75 18.65
N THR A 345 0.92 42.80 18.32
CA THR A 345 -0.39 43.06 18.95
C THR A 345 -1.38 41.90 18.73
N ARG A 346 -1.28 41.22 17.58
CA ARG A 346 -2.10 40.04 17.21
C ARG A 346 -1.57 38.73 17.79
N LEU A 347 -0.29 38.68 18.17
CA LEU A 347 0.29 37.56 18.92
C LEU A 347 0.03 37.68 20.43
N MET A 348 -0.01 38.90 20.96
CA MET A 348 -0.21 39.17 22.39
C MET A 348 -1.67 39.37 22.80
N SER A 349 -2.59 39.56 21.84
CA SER A 349 -4.03 39.66 22.12
C SER A 349 -4.88 38.98 21.04
N GLY A 350 -6.01 38.40 21.47
CA GLY A 350 -6.94 37.64 20.62
C GLY A 350 -6.67 36.12 20.58
N GLU A 351 -7.61 35.38 19.96
CA GLU A 351 -7.59 33.91 19.93
C GLU A 351 -6.41 33.33 19.13
N GLY A 352 -5.92 34.04 18.11
CA GLY A 352 -4.78 33.62 17.28
C GLY A 352 -3.50 33.43 18.08
N GLY A 353 -3.18 34.37 18.98
CA GLY A 353 -2.03 34.27 19.88
C GLY A 353 -2.12 33.08 20.85
N TYR A 354 -3.32 32.82 21.39
CA TYR A 354 -3.56 31.67 22.28
C TYR A 354 -3.35 30.33 21.53
N TYR A 355 -3.96 30.15 20.36
CA TYR A 355 -3.81 28.90 19.61
C TYR A 355 -2.40 28.73 19.03
N PHE A 356 -1.74 29.80 18.62
CA PHE A 356 -0.33 29.75 18.21
C PHE A 356 0.59 29.33 19.36
N THR A 357 0.36 29.86 20.57
CA THR A 357 1.10 29.44 21.77
C THR A 357 0.90 27.96 22.07
N ASN A 358 -0.34 27.46 21.97
CA ASN A 358 -0.64 26.03 22.12
C ASN A 358 0.03 25.17 21.04
N LEU A 359 0.11 25.62 19.78
CA LEU A 359 0.83 24.92 18.72
C LEU A 359 2.34 24.83 19.03
N CYS A 360 2.95 25.91 19.52
CA CYS A 360 4.34 25.91 19.97
C CYS A 360 4.56 24.92 21.13
N CYS A 361 3.66 24.89 22.12
CA CYS A 361 3.68 23.90 23.20
C CYS A 361 3.54 22.46 22.67
N ALA A 362 2.63 22.21 21.73
CA ALA A 362 2.41 20.91 21.13
C ALA A 362 3.66 20.41 20.36
N VAL A 363 4.33 21.29 19.61
CA VAL A 363 5.58 20.94 18.91
C VAL A 363 6.71 20.67 19.89
N ALA A 364 6.89 21.52 20.91
CA ALA A 364 7.91 21.30 21.95
C ALA A 364 7.68 20.00 22.74
N PHE A 365 6.41 19.62 22.98
CA PHE A 365 6.05 18.32 23.54
C PHE A 365 6.45 17.17 22.60
N ILE A 366 6.05 17.23 21.32
CA ILE A 366 6.37 16.20 20.31
C ILE A 366 7.89 16.01 20.13
N GLU A 367 8.68 17.09 20.23
CA GLU A 367 10.14 17.01 20.21
C GLU A 367 10.68 16.19 21.39
N ASN A 368 10.20 16.45 22.61
CA ASN A 368 10.73 15.86 23.85
C ASN A 368 10.00 14.58 24.34
N LEU A 369 8.91 14.18 23.67
CA LEU A 369 8.03 13.05 24.04
C LEU A 369 8.79 11.74 24.32
N ASN A 370 8.65 11.23 25.54
CA ASN A 370 9.26 9.98 26.01
C ASN A 370 8.19 8.98 26.50
N ALA A 371 8.62 7.83 27.04
CA ALA A 371 7.71 6.81 27.58
C ALA A 371 6.82 7.35 28.71
N ASP A 372 7.42 8.10 29.64
CA ASP A 372 6.71 8.71 30.79
C ASP A 372 5.62 9.69 30.32
N SER A 373 5.86 10.41 29.22
CA SER A 373 4.91 11.37 28.61
C SER A 373 3.64 10.72 28.04
N LEU A 374 3.62 9.39 27.91
CA LEU A 374 2.47 8.59 27.44
C LEU A 374 1.99 7.57 28.49
N SER A 375 2.48 7.65 29.73
CA SER A 375 2.22 6.67 30.79
C SER A 375 2.61 5.22 30.41
N LEU A 376 3.59 5.04 29.52
CA LEU A 376 4.07 3.73 29.04
C LEU A 376 5.35 3.28 29.74
N SER A 377 5.60 1.98 29.80
CA SER A 377 6.94 1.49 30.17
C SER A 377 7.95 1.80 29.06
N HIS A 378 9.23 1.96 29.45
CA HIS A 378 10.31 2.18 28.48
C HIS A 378 10.44 1.01 27.49
N GLU A 379 10.23 -0.22 27.94
CA GLU A 379 10.27 -1.42 27.08
C GLU A 379 9.15 -1.43 26.04
N GLU A 380 7.93 -1.03 26.40
CA GLU A 380 6.82 -0.91 25.44
C GLU A 380 7.05 0.23 24.44
N PHE A 381 7.55 1.38 24.92
CA PHE A 381 7.88 2.52 24.07
C PHE A 381 8.95 2.16 23.02
N ASP A 382 10.04 1.52 23.42
CA ASP A 382 11.09 1.07 22.49
C ASP A 382 10.59 0.01 21.49
N ARG A 383 9.65 -0.84 21.91
CA ARG A 383 9.02 -1.85 21.03
C ARG A 383 8.00 -1.26 20.04
N TYR A 384 7.37 -0.13 20.36
CA TYR A 384 6.65 0.68 19.37
C TYR A 384 7.60 1.44 18.42
N MET A 385 8.64 2.07 18.96
CA MET A 385 9.61 2.87 18.18
C MET A 385 10.47 2.04 17.22
N SER A 386 10.74 0.77 17.55
CA SER A 386 11.38 -0.21 16.66
C SER A 386 10.42 -0.84 15.64
N GLY A 387 9.11 -0.72 15.85
CA GLY A 387 8.07 -1.33 15.01
C GLY A 387 7.82 -2.82 15.28
N GLU A 388 8.27 -3.36 16.42
CA GLU A 388 7.89 -4.71 16.86
C GLU A 388 6.40 -4.80 17.21
N ILE A 389 5.85 -3.74 17.80
CA ILE A 389 4.43 -3.59 18.10
C ILE A 389 3.85 -2.56 17.14
N VAL A 390 2.71 -2.90 16.54
CA VAL A 390 1.84 -1.94 15.84
C VAL A 390 0.55 -1.83 16.66
N PRO A 391 0.04 -0.62 16.96
CA PRO A 391 -1.26 -0.44 17.64
C PRO A 391 -2.38 -1.14 16.87
N ASP A 392 -3.44 -1.56 17.56
CA ASP A 392 -4.54 -2.34 16.96
C ASP A 392 -5.13 -1.62 15.72
N PRO A 393 -4.91 -2.16 14.51
CA PRO A 393 -5.34 -1.50 13.28
C PRO A 393 -6.87 -1.55 13.09
N SER A 394 -7.61 -2.31 13.92
CA SER A 394 -9.07 -2.43 13.83
C SER A 394 -9.80 -1.10 14.04
N ARG A 395 -9.19 -0.18 14.82
CA ARG A 395 -9.77 1.11 15.21
C ARG A 395 -9.21 2.33 14.47
N TYR A 396 -7.97 2.25 13.98
CA TYR A 396 -7.16 3.43 13.61
C TYR A 396 -6.61 3.44 12.17
N THR A 397 -7.20 2.65 11.27
CA THR A 397 -6.79 2.62 9.85
C THR A 397 -7.85 3.21 8.93
N CYS A 398 -7.44 4.09 8.00
CA CYS A 398 -8.32 4.55 6.93
C CYS A 398 -8.77 3.35 6.07
N ASP A 399 -9.93 3.45 5.42
CA ASP A 399 -10.59 2.30 4.78
C ASP A 399 -9.70 1.52 3.80
N GLY A 400 -8.80 2.20 3.09
CA GLY A 400 -7.84 1.55 2.19
C GLY A 400 -6.82 0.65 2.93
N LEU A 401 -6.32 1.10 4.10
CA LEU A 401 -5.43 0.32 4.95
C LEU A 401 -6.18 -0.80 5.68
N ARG A 402 -7.39 -0.52 6.18
CA ARG A 402 -8.27 -1.52 6.82
C ARG A 402 -8.59 -2.66 5.86
N LEU A 403 -8.98 -2.33 4.63
CA LEU A 403 -9.24 -3.29 3.55
C LEU A 403 -7.97 -4.03 3.13
N MET A 404 -6.81 -3.38 3.08
CA MET A 404 -5.53 -4.04 2.82
C MET A 404 -5.20 -5.09 3.89
N GLN A 405 -5.38 -4.76 5.17
CA GLN A 405 -5.14 -5.67 6.31
C GLN A 405 -6.07 -6.89 6.25
N GLN A 406 -7.36 -6.67 6.01
CA GLN A 406 -8.35 -7.74 5.81
C GLN A 406 -7.99 -8.65 4.62
N ASN A 407 -7.56 -8.06 3.49
CA ASN A 407 -7.08 -8.81 2.34
C ASN A 407 -5.82 -9.64 2.66
N LEU A 408 -4.88 -9.13 3.47
CA LEU A 408 -3.69 -9.89 3.88
C LEU A 408 -4.06 -11.12 4.75
N ILE A 409 -5.02 -10.98 5.67
CA ILE A 409 -5.53 -12.10 6.48
C ILE A 409 -6.21 -13.13 5.58
N ALA A 410 -7.11 -12.70 4.68
CA ALA A 410 -7.78 -13.58 3.73
C ALA A 410 -6.79 -14.31 2.79
N LEU A 411 -5.72 -13.64 2.34
CA LEU A 411 -4.65 -14.24 1.55
C LEU A 411 -3.82 -15.27 2.34
N ALA A 412 -3.63 -15.07 3.65
CA ALA A 412 -2.99 -16.05 4.52
C ALA A 412 -3.86 -17.30 4.71
N GLU A 413 -5.16 -17.14 4.99
CA GLU A 413 -6.12 -18.25 5.05
C GLU A 413 -6.19 -19.03 3.73
N LEU A 414 -6.30 -18.33 2.60
CA LEU A 414 -6.35 -18.96 1.27
C LEU A 414 -5.08 -19.76 0.99
N ARG A 415 -3.90 -19.24 1.35
CA ARG A 415 -2.62 -19.96 1.24
C ARG A 415 -2.58 -21.20 2.13
N GLN A 416 -3.14 -21.15 3.34
CA GLN A 416 -3.24 -22.29 4.24
C GLN A 416 -4.20 -23.36 3.70
N ARG A 417 -5.39 -22.96 3.23
CA ARG A 417 -6.37 -23.87 2.60
C ARG A 417 -5.80 -24.51 1.33
N GLN A 418 -5.10 -23.76 0.49
CA GLN A 418 -4.41 -24.27 -0.69
C GLN A 418 -3.34 -25.32 -0.32
N LYS A 419 -2.59 -25.09 0.77
CA LYS A 419 -1.58 -26.05 1.25
C LYS A 419 -2.22 -27.35 1.77
N SER A 420 -3.33 -27.28 2.51
CA SER A 420 -4.09 -28.49 2.90
C SER A 420 -4.55 -29.24 1.66
N LEU A 421 -5.33 -28.58 0.78
CA LEU A 421 -5.89 -29.20 -0.42
C LEU A 421 -4.81 -29.86 -1.31
N THR A 422 -3.61 -29.28 -1.37
CA THR A 422 -2.46 -29.88 -2.08
C THR A 422 -1.98 -31.16 -1.39
N ASN A 423 -1.81 -31.15 -0.06
CA ASN A 423 -1.44 -32.35 0.71
C ASN A 423 -2.52 -33.45 0.61
N ASP A 424 -3.79 -33.06 0.70
CA ASP A 424 -4.94 -33.97 0.65
C ASP A 424 -5.07 -34.62 -0.74
N THR A 425 -4.80 -33.85 -1.81
CA THR A 425 -4.72 -34.36 -3.19
C THR A 425 -3.55 -35.33 -3.37
N LEU A 426 -2.36 -35.01 -2.85
CA LEU A 426 -1.18 -35.89 -2.89
C LEU A 426 -1.42 -37.19 -2.11
N ARG A 427 -2.09 -37.11 -0.95
CA ARG A 427 -2.49 -38.28 -0.17
C ARG A 427 -3.45 -39.18 -0.96
N LEU A 428 -4.50 -38.61 -1.56
CA LEU A 428 -5.46 -39.35 -2.38
C LEU A 428 -4.77 -40.00 -3.60
N GLN A 429 -3.81 -39.33 -4.23
CA GLN A 429 -3.01 -39.91 -5.31
C GLN A 429 -2.22 -41.14 -4.85
N CYS A 430 -1.56 -41.07 -3.68
CA CYS A 430 -0.86 -42.22 -3.09
C CYS A 430 -1.81 -43.38 -2.74
N GLU A 431 -3.00 -43.09 -2.19
CA GLU A 431 -4.02 -44.11 -1.87
C GLU A 431 -4.57 -44.78 -3.15
N ILE A 432 -4.80 -44.00 -4.22
CA ILE A 432 -5.19 -44.50 -5.55
C ILE A 432 -4.10 -45.38 -6.17
N ASP A 433 -2.83 -44.98 -6.11
CA ASP A 433 -1.74 -45.76 -6.71
C ASP A 433 -1.41 -47.03 -5.90
N ALA A 434 -1.54 -46.98 -4.56
CA ALA A 434 -1.49 -48.18 -3.73
C ALA A 434 -2.62 -49.17 -4.07
N PHE A 435 -3.85 -48.68 -4.25
CA PHE A 435 -4.99 -49.51 -4.67
C PHE A 435 -4.75 -50.17 -6.04
N LYS A 436 -4.19 -49.44 -7.03
CA LYS A 436 -3.80 -50.01 -8.32
C LYS A 436 -2.79 -51.15 -8.16
N VAL A 437 -1.72 -50.93 -7.39
CA VAL A 437 -0.67 -51.93 -7.15
C VAL A 437 -1.25 -53.19 -6.48
N GLN A 438 -2.11 -53.02 -5.48
CA GLN A 438 -2.78 -54.15 -4.81
C GLN A 438 -3.72 -54.90 -5.77
N ASN A 439 -4.42 -54.19 -6.67
CA ASN A 439 -5.28 -54.80 -7.69
C ASN A 439 -4.45 -55.62 -8.71
N TYR A 440 -3.36 -55.07 -9.24
CA TYR A 440 -2.43 -55.79 -10.11
C TYR A 440 -1.82 -57.01 -9.43
N LEU A 441 -1.44 -56.92 -8.15
CA LEU A 441 -0.89 -58.04 -7.39
C LEU A 441 -1.93 -59.16 -7.20
N ASN A 442 -3.18 -58.81 -6.89
CA ASN A 442 -4.28 -59.78 -6.78
C ASN A 442 -4.54 -60.50 -8.12
N ILE A 443 -4.54 -59.77 -9.24
CA ILE A 443 -4.67 -60.35 -10.59
C ILE A 443 -3.49 -61.29 -10.89
N PHE A 444 -2.26 -60.90 -10.57
CA PHE A 444 -1.07 -61.73 -10.79
C PHE A 444 -1.10 -63.03 -9.97
N VAL A 445 -1.48 -62.95 -8.68
CA VAL A 445 -1.64 -64.13 -7.82
C VAL A 445 -2.73 -65.06 -8.34
N PHE A 446 -3.86 -64.52 -8.82
CA PHE A 446 -4.93 -65.32 -9.42
C PHE A 446 -4.47 -66.02 -10.71
N LEU A 447 -3.78 -65.32 -11.62
CA LEU A 447 -3.24 -65.90 -12.84
C LEU A 447 -2.21 -67.00 -12.55
N HIS A 448 -1.33 -66.80 -11.55
CA HIS A 448 -0.37 -67.82 -11.12
C HIS A 448 -1.05 -69.07 -10.52
N PHE A 449 -2.16 -68.88 -9.78
CA PHE A 449 -2.97 -69.99 -9.29
C PHE A 449 -3.63 -70.79 -10.43
N ILE A 450 -4.24 -70.10 -11.41
CA ILE A 450 -4.83 -70.75 -12.59
C ILE A 450 -3.78 -71.53 -13.40
N TYR A 451 -2.59 -70.96 -13.59
CA TYR A 451 -1.49 -71.62 -14.29
C TYR A 451 -1.04 -72.91 -13.57
N LYS A 452 -0.82 -72.86 -12.25
CA LYS A 452 -0.49 -74.07 -11.45
C LYS A 452 -1.60 -75.11 -11.42
N LEU A 453 -2.86 -74.67 -11.44
CA LEU A 453 -4.01 -75.59 -11.54
C LEU A 453 -4.00 -76.32 -12.90
N GLN A 454 -3.68 -75.62 -13.99
CA GLN A 454 -3.54 -76.21 -15.32
C GLN A 454 -2.39 -77.23 -15.39
N GLU A 455 -1.22 -76.91 -14.82
CA GLU A 455 -0.09 -77.86 -14.76
C GLU A 455 -0.48 -79.14 -13.99
N ASN A 456 -1.07 -79.01 -12.81
CA ASN A 456 -1.52 -80.14 -11.98
C ASN A 456 -2.58 -81.02 -12.70
N ILE A 457 -3.55 -80.40 -13.39
CA ILE A 457 -4.52 -81.13 -14.22
C ILE A 457 -3.81 -81.88 -15.36
N HIS A 458 -2.81 -81.25 -16.00
CA HIS A 458 -2.07 -81.87 -17.10
C HIS A 458 -1.23 -83.06 -16.61
N GLU A 459 -0.55 -82.95 -15.47
CA GLU A 459 0.16 -84.06 -14.82
C GLU A 459 -0.78 -85.21 -14.46
N GLN A 460 -1.95 -84.93 -13.86
CA GLN A 460 -2.94 -85.96 -13.52
C GLN A 460 -3.47 -86.67 -14.77
N VAL A 461 -3.78 -85.94 -15.84
CA VAL A 461 -4.22 -86.54 -17.12
C VAL A 461 -3.10 -87.39 -17.75
N HIS A 462 -1.85 -86.93 -17.73
CA HIS A 462 -0.71 -87.73 -18.18
C HIS A 462 -0.49 -88.99 -17.34
N ALA A 463 -0.63 -88.90 -16.01
CA ALA A 463 -0.52 -90.05 -15.10
C ALA A 463 -1.63 -91.08 -15.32
N VAL A 464 -2.86 -90.63 -15.64
CA VAL A 464 -3.96 -91.53 -16.03
C VAL A 464 -3.66 -92.18 -17.38
N LEU A 465 -3.30 -91.42 -18.41
CA LEU A 465 -2.97 -91.96 -19.74
C LEU A 465 -1.81 -92.96 -19.72
N ALA A 466 -0.80 -92.74 -18.88
CA ALA A 466 0.32 -93.67 -18.66
C ALA A 466 -0.13 -94.97 -17.95
N ARG A 467 -1.12 -94.90 -17.06
CA ARG A 467 -1.71 -96.07 -16.37
C ARG A 467 -2.69 -96.85 -17.25
N SER A 468 -3.31 -96.22 -18.25
CA SER A 468 -4.28 -96.86 -19.16
C SER A 468 -3.99 -96.60 -20.66
N PRO A 469 -2.91 -97.20 -21.22
CA PRO A 469 -2.55 -97.02 -22.63
C PRO A 469 -3.63 -97.55 -23.59
N TRP A 470 -4.22 -96.65 -24.37
CA TRP A 470 -5.33 -96.92 -25.28
C TRP A 470 -4.94 -97.83 -26.46
N LYS A 471 -5.22 -99.13 -26.35
CA LYS A 471 -5.13 -100.06 -27.50
C LYS A 471 -6.31 -99.87 -28.46
N LEU A 472 -6.15 -98.99 -29.44
CA LEU A 472 -7.00 -98.90 -30.63
C LEU A 472 -7.07 -100.27 -31.32
N LYS A 473 -8.21 -100.96 -31.19
CA LYS A 473 -8.49 -102.20 -31.92
C LYS A 473 -9.03 -101.86 -33.31
N PRO A 474 -8.62 -102.56 -34.38
CA PRO A 474 -9.13 -102.31 -35.72
C PRO A 474 -10.65 -102.58 -35.80
N ARG A 475 -11.31 -101.86 -36.71
CA ARG A 475 -12.76 -101.92 -36.94
C ARG A 475 -13.18 -103.34 -37.33
N LYS A 476 -13.99 -104.01 -36.50
CA LYS A 476 -14.59 -105.30 -36.85
C LYS A 476 -15.53 -105.14 -38.06
N THR A 477 -15.35 -105.96 -39.08
CA THR A 477 -16.36 -106.22 -40.10
C THR A 477 -17.48 -107.10 -39.52
N PRO A 478 -18.77 -106.88 -39.87
CA PRO A 478 -19.83 -107.78 -39.46
C PRO A 478 -19.64 -109.18 -40.06
N THR A 479 -19.84 -110.23 -39.26
CA THR A 479 -19.99 -111.60 -39.75
C THR A 479 -21.48 -111.85 -40.02
N SER A 480 -21.80 -112.73 -40.97
CA SER A 480 -23.20 -113.01 -41.33
C SER A 480 -24.00 -113.58 -40.16
N ILE A 481 -25.30 -113.31 -40.19
CA ILE A 481 -26.34 -114.10 -39.51
C ILE A 481 -26.40 -115.48 -40.18
N ASP A 482 -27.07 -116.44 -39.52
CA ASP A 482 -27.24 -117.85 -39.91
C ASP A 482 -26.03 -118.78 -39.64
N THR A 483 -25.74 -119.02 -38.36
CA THR A 483 -25.40 -120.38 -37.90
C THR A 483 -25.76 -120.53 -36.41
N GLU A 484 -26.68 -121.45 -36.11
CA GLU A 484 -27.12 -121.73 -34.74
C GLU A 484 -26.14 -122.68 -34.02
N ASN A 485 -25.80 -122.39 -32.76
CA ASN A 485 -25.43 -123.44 -31.80
C ASN A 485 -25.64 -122.95 -30.34
N PRO A 486 -26.61 -123.50 -29.58
CA PRO A 486 -26.97 -122.97 -28.27
C PRO A 486 -26.29 -123.71 -27.11
N ASP A 487 -25.11 -123.24 -26.65
CA ASP A 487 -24.57 -123.63 -25.32
C ASP A 487 -23.40 -122.71 -24.87
N SER A 488 -23.70 -121.49 -24.39
CA SER A 488 -22.74 -120.58 -23.71
C SER A 488 -23.42 -119.34 -23.07
N LEU A 489 -24.40 -119.54 -22.18
CA LEU A 489 -25.01 -118.44 -21.40
C LEU A 489 -24.58 -118.51 -19.92
N PRO A 490 -23.83 -117.52 -19.39
CA PRO A 490 -23.50 -117.48 -17.96
C PRO A 490 -24.74 -117.12 -17.12
N PRO A 491 -24.87 -117.66 -15.89
CA PRO A 491 -26.07 -117.50 -15.07
C PRO A 491 -26.25 -116.07 -14.52
N PRO A 492 -27.50 -115.64 -14.25
CA PRO A 492 -27.80 -114.29 -13.79
C PRO A 492 -27.32 -114.00 -12.35
N LEU A 493 -26.91 -112.76 -12.12
CA LEU A 493 -26.49 -112.24 -10.81
C LEU A 493 -27.68 -112.20 -9.83
N LYS A 494 -27.45 -112.64 -8.59
CA LYS A 494 -28.41 -112.50 -7.49
C LYS A 494 -28.21 -111.15 -6.77
N PRO A 495 -29.28 -110.42 -6.40
CA PRO A 495 -29.16 -109.18 -5.64
C PRO A 495 -28.75 -109.49 -4.18
N GLN A 496 -27.91 -108.63 -3.61
CA GLN A 496 -27.50 -108.71 -2.20
C GLN A 496 -28.21 -107.61 -1.42
N ILE A 497 -29.03 -108.00 -0.43
CA ILE A 497 -29.79 -107.09 0.44
C ILE A 497 -29.12 -107.06 1.80
N MET A 498 -28.85 -105.86 2.32
CA MET A 498 -28.53 -105.66 3.75
C MET A 498 -29.29 -104.44 4.30
N SER A 499 -30.43 -104.75 4.92
CA SER A 499 -31.01 -104.11 6.11
C SER A 499 -30.81 -102.60 6.31
N GLU A 500 -31.91 -101.87 6.18
CA GLU A 500 -32.12 -100.56 6.79
C GLU A 500 -32.04 -100.64 8.33
N SER A 501 -31.69 -99.53 8.98
CA SER A 501 -32.04 -99.25 10.38
C SER A 501 -32.39 -97.77 10.53
N ASN A 502 -33.65 -97.48 10.87
CA ASN A 502 -34.23 -96.14 10.78
C ASN A 502 -33.90 -95.23 11.98
N SER A 503 -33.67 -93.94 11.69
CA SER A 503 -33.81 -92.85 12.68
C SER A 503 -34.35 -91.56 12.02
N ASN A 504 -35.63 -91.62 11.66
CA ASN A 504 -36.58 -90.53 11.36
C ASN A 504 -36.04 -89.10 11.11
N LEU A 505 -36.15 -88.63 9.87
CA LEU A 505 -36.28 -87.22 9.50
C LEU A 505 -37.70 -86.97 8.91
N PRO A 506 -38.48 -86.04 9.46
CA PRO A 506 -39.54 -85.35 8.72
C PRO A 506 -38.95 -84.24 7.84
N LEU A 507 -39.56 -83.98 6.68
CA LEU A 507 -39.12 -82.97 5.71
C LEU A 507 -39.77 -81.59 5.95
N ASP A 508 -39.16 -80.54 5.37
CA ASP A 508 -39.62 -79.15 5.38
C ASP A 508 -41.04 -78.94 4.82
N PRO A 509 -41.61 -77.74 5.01
CA PRO A 509 -41.61 -76.84 3.86
C PRO A 509 -41.32 -75.35 4.15
N LEU A 510 -40.32 -74.84 3.42
CA LEU A 510 -40.33 -73.55 2.70
C LEU A 510 -40.90 -72.29 3.42
N SER A 511 -40.01 -71.41 3.88
CA SER A 511 -40.25 -69.95 3.91
C SER A 511 -38.93 -69.17 3.97
N PRO A 512 -38.53 -68.43 2.90
CA PRO A 512 -37.34 -67.59 2.96
C PRO A 512 -37.64 -66.30 3.72
N GLN A 513 -37.12 -66.17 4.94
CA GLN A 513 -37.09 -64.88 5.63
C GLN A 513 -36.15 -63.94 4.88
N ARG A 514 -36.65 -62.75 4.51
CA ARG A 514 -35.79 -61.62 4.14
C ARG A 514 -35.17 -61.06 5.41
N GLU A 515 -33.86 -61.18 5.55
CA GLU A 515 -33.11 -60.27 6.42
C GLU A 515 -33.03 -58.90 5.71
N GLU A 516 -33.72 -57.90 6.25
CA GLU A 516 -33.53 -56.51 5.84
C GLU A 516 -32.22 -55.99 6.41
N ILE A 517 -31.17 -55.98 5.60
CA ILE A 517 -29.88 -55.38 5.96
C ILE A 517 -30.05 -53.85 5.97
N THR A 518 -30.33 -53.29 7.14
CA THR A 518 -30.50 -51.85 7.35
C THR A 518 -29.18 -51.11 7.13
N VAL A 519 -28.96 -50.61 5.91
CA VAL A 519 -27.79 -49.78 5.57
C VAL A 519 -27.97 -48.37 6.14
N ASN A 520 -27.38 -48.11 7.31
CA ASN A 520 -27.31 -46.78 7.89
C ASN A 520 -26.40 -45.84 7.07
N LEU A 521 -27.01 -45.09 6.14
CA LEU A 521 -26.38 -43.92 5.53
C LEU A 521 -26.41 -42.72 6.51
N PRO A 522 -25.33 -41.95 6.66
CA PRO A 522 -25.38 -40.67 7.36
C PRO A 522 -26.22 -39.66 6.56
N SER A 523 -27.18 -39.00 7.22
CA SER A 523 -28.00 -37.95 6.60
C SER A 523 -27.16 -36.72 6.22
N PRO A 524 -27.45 -36.05 5.09
CA PRO A 524 -26.76 -34.81 4.72
C PRO A 524 -27.14 -33.66 5.66
N LEU A 525 -26.16 -32.84 6.02
CA LEU A 525 -26.35 -31.62 6.81
C LEU A 525 -27.20 -30.60 6.04
N GLN A 526 -28.29 -30.12 6.66
CA GLN A 526 -29.01 -28.94 6.19
C GLN A 526 -28.36 -27.65 6.74
N PRO A 527 -28.45 -26.52 6.01
CA PRO A 527 -27.86 -25.26 6.46
C PRO A 527 -28.66 -24.63 7.60
N GLU A 528 -27.98 -24.10 8.61
CA GLU A 528 -28.60 -23.33 9.69
C GLU A 528 -29.18 -22.00 9.16
N VAL A 529 -30.45 -21.75 9.47
CA VAL A 529 -31.09 -20.45 9.23
C VAL A 529 -30.98 -19.62 10.50
N VAL A 530 -29.99 -18.72 10.55
CA VAL A 530 -29.82 -17.78 11.67
C VAL A 530 -30.94 -16.74 11.64
N SER A 531 -31.90 -16.87 12.56
CA SER A 531 -32.99 -15.93 12.75
C SER A 531 -32.52 -14.65 13.43
N LEU A 532 -32.53 -13.52 12.72
CA LEU A 532 -32.32 -12.20 13.30
C LEU A 532 -33.50 -11.79 14.19
N SER A 533 -33.35 -11.91 15.50
CA SER A 533 -34.29 -11.34 16.48
C SER A 533 -34.02 -9.85 16.67
N SER A 534 -34.90 -9.00 16.12
CA SER A 534 -34.93 -7.58 16.44
C SER A 534 -35.41 -7.35 17.88
N ASN A 535 -34.60 -6.65 18.68
CA ASN A 535 -35.07 -5.99 19.90
C ASN A 535 -35.05 -4.46 19.70
N HIS A 536 -35.98 -3.79 20.38
CA HIS A 536 -36.11 -2.33 20.44
C HIS A 536 -35.16 -1.71 21.46
#